data_AF-A0A2T5JVI0-F1
#
_entry.id   AF-A0A2T5JVI0-F1
#
_cell.length_a   1.000
_cell.length_b   1.000
_cell.length_c   1.000
_cell.angle_alpha   90.00
_cell.angle_beta   90.00
_cell.angle_gamma   90.00
#
_symmetry.space_group_name_H-M   'P 1'
#
loop_
_entity.id
_entity.type
_entity.pdbx_description
1 polymer ?
#
loop_
_entity_poly.entity_id
_entity_poly.type
_entity_poly.pdbx_seq_one_letter_code
_entity_poly.pdbx_strand_id
1 'polypeptide(L)'
;MWLGAGTVLLAAGTAGASSRWGEDYFPNVPLITQNGEVIRFYDDLLKDKAVVINLIYTNCKDRCPLETARLGQVKRLLGDRVGTDIFFYSISIDPEHDTAEVLKAYADSFGAGPGWLFLTGNEADIKLISKKLGLSSINDSADRDGHLPSLMIGEASTGQWMRLSAVDDPRFLATKISTFLSDWNNSQGTGKSYSAARPIQGLDAGSYLFRTRCSACHTVGQGDGLGPDLLGVARVRDRAWLARFIKTPEEMLAEKDPIAMELFIRYRGVRMPNLRLGDGDVETLIQYLETQTVAHESGERENAAASSMKSLKRPPRVERPRPERGENDEH
;
A
#
# COMPACT_ATOMS: atom_id res chain seq x y z
N MET A 1 -64.26 17.70 -40.63
CA MET A 1 -63.23 18.19 -39.70
C MET A 1 -62.43 16.99 -39.21
N TRP A 2 -61.25 16.75 -39.79
CA TRP A 2 -60.27 15.77 -39.30
C TRP A 2 -59.16 16.57 -38.62
N LEU A 3 -59.00 16.39 -37.30
CA LEU A 3 -57.89 16.95 -36.54
C LEU A 3 -56.76 15.93 -36.54
N GLY A 4 -55.71 16.20 -37.33
CA GLY A 4 -54.48 15.43 -37.31
C GLY A 4 -53.66 15.74 -36.07
N ALA A 5 -53.41 14.74 -35.23
CA ALA A 5 -52.49 14.84 -34.11
C ALA A 5 -51.06 14.71 -34.63
N GLY A 6 -50.32 15.82 -34.62
CA GLY A 6 -48.89 15.83 -34.90
C GLY A 6 -48.10 15.33 -33.69
N THR A 7 -47.44 14.18 -33.83
CA THR A 7 -46.48 13.67 -32.84
C THR A 7 -45.19 14.47 -32.97
N VAL A 8 -44.92 15.32 -31.99
CA VAL A 8 -43.61 15.97 -31.83
C VAL A 8 -42.66 14.93 -31.24
N LEU A 9 -41.71 14.43 -32.05
CA LEU A 9 -40.54 13.72 -31.55
C LEU A 9 -39.61 14.74 -30.89
N LEU A 10 -39.59 14.75 -29.56
CA LEU A 10 -38.52 15.36 -28.78
C LEU A 10 -37.27 14.47 -28.94
N ALA A 11 -36.32 14.93 -29.75
CA ALA A 11 -34.97 14.40 -29.71
C ALA A 11 -34.37 14.73 -28.34
N ALA A 12 -34.28 13.72 -27.47
CA ALA A 12 -33.52 13.81 -26.23
C ALA A 12 -32.04 13.93 -26.62
N GLY A 13 -31.54 15.16 -26.69
CA GLY A 13 -30.11 15.41 -26.73
C GLY A 13 -29.49 14.87 -25.45
N THR A 14 -28.73 13.79 -25.55
CA THR A 14 -27.79 13.39 -24.50
C THR A 14 -26.64 14.40 -24.51
N ALA A 15 -26.89 15.58 -23.96
CA ALA A 15 -25.81 16.42 -23.47
C ALA A 15 -25.21 15.65 -22.29
N GLY A 16 -24.14 14.90 -22.54
CA GLY A 16 -23.28 14.44 -21.46
C GLY A 16 -22.89 15.68 -20.68
N ALA A 17 -23.40 15.81 -19.45
CA ALA A 17 -23.07 16.92 -18.60
C ALA A 17 -21.55 16.91 -18.45
N SER A 18 -20.87 17.88 -19.06
CA SER A 18 -19.45 18.11 -18.84
C SER A 18 -19.26 18.14 -17.32
N SER A 19 -18.53 17.15 -16.79
CA SER A 19 -18.26 17.03 -15.38
C SER A 19 -17.76 18.38 -14.86
N ARG A 20 -18.38 18.88 -13.78
CA ARG A 20 -17.96 20.13 -13.11
C ARG A 20 -16.47 20.11 -12.67
N TRP A 21 -15.84 18.94 -12.70
CA TRP A 21 -14.44 18.69 -12.44
C TRP A 21 -13.76 17.98 -13.64
N GLY A 22 -14.04 18.44 -14.85
CA GLY A 22 -13.43 17.98 -16.11
C GLY A 22 -12.33 18.91 -16.63
N GLU A 23 -12.18 18.97 -17.96
CA GLU A 23 -11.12 19.68 -18.70
C GLU A 23 -11.00 21.16 -18.32
N ASP A 24 -12.13 21.82 -18.09
CA ASP A 24 -12.15 23.25 -17.73
C ASP A 24 -11.73 23.52 -16.27
N TYR A 25 -11.72 22.49 -15.42
CA TYR A 25 -11.39 22.63 -14.00
C TYR A 25 -9.92 22.37 -13.70
N PHE A 26 -9.41 21.22 -14.17
CA PHE A 26 -8.03 20.78 -13.90
C PHE A 26 -7.06 21.37 -14.93
N PRO A 27 -5.88 21.84 -14.50
CA PRO A 27 -4.91 22.44 -15.41
C PRO A 27 -4.30 21.36 -16.33
N ASN A 28 -4.04 21.67 -17.59
CA ASN A 28 -3.35 20.74 -18.50
C ASN A 28 -1.85 21.07 -18.67
N VAL A 29 -1.21 21.34 -17.54
CA VAL A 29 0.21 21.73 -17.45
C VAL A 29 1.13 20.52 -17.64
N PRO A 30 2.36 20.72 -18.17
CA PRO A 30 3.32 19.64 -18.32
C PRO A 30 3.92 19.23 -16.97
N LEU A 31 4.13 17.93 -16.80
CA LEU A 31 4.88 17.31 -15.71
C LEU A 31 5.94 16.36 -16.29
N ILE A 32 6.89 15.97 -15.45
CA ILE A 32 7.98 15.06 -15.79
C ILE A 32 7.83 13.80 -14.94
N THR A 33 7.82 12.62 -15.57
CA THR A 33 7.78 11.33 -14.86
C THR A 33 9.14 10.95 -14.27
N GLN A 34 9.16 9.94 -13.41
CA GLN A 34 10.41 9.36 -12.90
C GLN A 34 11.28 8.72 -13.99
N ASN A 35 10.77 8.57 -15.21
CA ASN A 35 11.54 8.07 -16.36
C ASN A 35 12.00 9.22 -17.29
N GLY A 36 11.77 10.48 -16.92
CA GLY A 36 12.15 11.66 -17.70
C GLY A 36 11.18 12.01 -18.83
N GLU A 37 10.01 11.36 -18.90
CA GLU A 37 9.01 11.62 -19.93
C GLU A 37 8.18 12.85 -19.56
N VAL A 38 7.91 13.71 -20.56
CA VAL A 38 7.01 14.86 -20.38
C VAL A 38 5.59 14.41 -20.68
N ILE A 39 4.69 14.63 -19.73
CA ILE A 39 3.27 14.28 -19.82
C ILE A 39 2.39 15.48 -19.41
N ARG A 40 1.13 15.44 -19.78
CA ARG A 40 0.14 16.49 -19.50
C ARG A 40 -0.80 16.06 -18.39
N PHE A 41 -0.95 16.92 -17.38
CA PHE A 41 -1.68 16.56 -16.16
C PHE A 41 -3.13 16.13 -16.43
N TYR A 42 -3.89 16.81 -17.29
CA TYR A 42 -5.26 16.41 -17.55
C TYR A 42 -5.33 15.26 -18.56
N ASP A 43 -4.76 15.47 -19.75
CA ASP A 43 -4.92 14.53 -20.88
C ASP A 43 -4.32 13.15 -20.62
N ASP A 44 -3.12 13.09 -20.03
CA ASP A 44 -2.41 11.82 -19.87
C ASP A 44 -2.70 11.13 -18.53
N LEU A 45 -3.01 11.91 -17.48
CA LEU A 45 -3.17 11.35 -16.13
C LEU A 45 -4.63 11.20 -15.70
N LEU A 46 -5.52 12.15 -16.02
CA LEU A 46 -6.87 12.19 -15.46
C LEU A 46 -7.96 11.74 -16.42
N LYS A 47 -7.82 12.08 -17.70
CA LYS A 47 -8.84 11.81 -18.70
C LYS A 47 -9.08 10.31 -18.81
N ASP A 48 -10.35 9.92 -18.64
CA ASP A 48 -10.82 8.53 -18.73
C ASP A 48 -10.07 7.54 -17.82
N LYS A 49 -9.51 8.02 -16.71
CA LYS A 49 -8.73 7.24 -15.75
C LYS A 49 -9.27 7.38 -14.34
N ALA A 50 -9.30 6.26 -13.62
CA ALA A 50 -9.51 6.24 -12.18
C ALA A 50 -8.15 6.41 -11.49
N VAL A 51 -8.01 7.46 -10.68
CA VAL A 51 -6.70 7.93 -10.20
C VAL A 51 -6.65 8.00 -8.68
N VAL A 52 -5.46 7.72 -8.14
CA VAL A 52 -5.11 7.82 -6.74
C VAL A 52 -3.90 8.75 -6.64
N ILE A 53 -4.09 9.95 -6.12
CA ILE A 53 -3.09 11.03 -6.13
C ILE A 53 -2.72 11.43 -4.70
N ASN A 54 -1.42 11.49 -4.41
CA ASN A 54 -0.91 12.11 -3.20
C ASN A 54 0.25 13.06 -3.52
N LEU A 55 0.55 13.95 -2.57
CA LEU A 55 1.69 14.86 -2.63
C LEU A 55 2.81 14.33 -1.73
N ILE A 56 4.05 14.34 -2.23
CA ILE A 56 5.22 13.86 -1.51
C ILE A 56 6.41 14.80 -1.69
N TYR A 57 7.49 14.56 -0.97
CA TYR A 57 8.83 15.00 -1.37
C TYR A 57 9.85 14.02 -0.78
N THR A 58 10.90 13.68 -1.52
CA THR A 58 11.76 12.52 -1.17
C THR A 58 12.62 12.76 0.07
N ASN A 59 12.90 14.03 0.39
CA ASN A 59 13.65 14.42 1.58
C ASN A 59 12.82 14.43 2.88
N CYS A 60 11.52 14.11 2.82
CA CYS A 60 10.69 13.99 4.02
C CYS A 60 11.22 12.89 4.94
N LYS A 61 11.44 13.21 6.22
CA LYS A 61 11.95 12.26 7.23
C LYS A 61 10.84 11.59 8.04
N ASP A 62 9.59 11.98 7.82
CA ASP A 62 8.45 11.58 8.64
C ASP A 62 7.40 10.79 7.83
N ARG A 63 6.37 11.44 7.30
CA ARG A 63 5.17 10.76 6.80
C ARG A 63 5.25 10.27 5.36
N CYS A 64 5.93 10.96 4.44
CA CYS A 64 5.93 10.54 3.03
C CYS A 64 6.45 9.10 2.82
N PRO A 65 7.52 8.63 3.51
CA PRO A 65 7.91 7.22 3.47
C PRO A 65 6.81 6.27 3.94
N LEU A 66 6.10 6.64 5.01
CA LEU A 66 5.00 5.83 5.57
C LEU A 66 3.79 5.77 4.62
N GLU A 67 3.41 6.90 4.03
CA GLU A 67 2.35 6.97 3.02
C GLU A 67 2.70 6.12 1.81
N THR A 68 3.92 6.26 1.29
CA THR A 68 4.38 5.50 0.13
C THR A 68 4.40 3.99 0.45
N ALA A 69 4.86 3.61 1.64
CA ALA A 69 4.79 2.22 2.09
C ALA A 69 3.35 1.68 2.15
N ARG A 70 2.43 2.48 2.71
CA ARG A 70 1.00 2.12 2.82
C ARG A 70 0.36 1.97 1.45
N LEU A 71 0.56 2.91 0.53
CA LEU A 71 0.05 2.84 -0.83
C LEU A 71 0.63 1.64 -1.59
N GLY A 72 1.87 1.24 -1.30
CA GLY A 72 2.44 -0.03 -1.78
C GLY A 72 1.64 -1.26 -1.32
N GLN A 73 1.11 -1.27 -0.10
CA GLN A 73 0.21 -2.33 0.37
C GLN A 73 -1.13 -2.28 -0.35
N VAL A 74 -1.70 -1.09 -0.52
CA VAL A 74 -2.97 -0.89 -1.25
C VAL A 74 -2.84 -1.40 -2.68
N LYS A 75 -1.75 -1.03 -3.38
CA LYS A 75 -1.44 -1.54 -4.73
C LYS A 75 -1.41 -3.06 -4.77
N ARG A 76 -0.76 -3.73 -3.81
CA ARG A 76 -0.74 -5.20 -3.74
C ARG A 76 -2.12 -5.80 -3.53
N LEU A 77 -2.99 -5.15 -2.77
CA LEU A 77 -4.38 -5.59 -2.56
C LEU A 77 -5.25 -5.39 -3.80
N LEU A 78 -5.00 -4.34 -4.58
CA LEU A 78 -5.71 -4.06 -5.84
C LEU A 78 -5.22 -4.94 -7.00
N GLY A 79 -3.98 -5.43 -6.94
CA GLY A 79 -3.42 -6.38 -7.91
C GLY A 79 -3.40 -5.80 -9.34
N ASP A 80 -3.83 -6.62 -10.31
CA ASP A 80 -3.76 -6.33 -11.75
C ASP A 80 -4.63 -5.15 -12.21
N ARG A 81 -5.52 -4.65 -11.34
CA ARG A 81 -6.27 -3.41 -11.58
C ARG A 81 -5.32 -2.20 -11.69
N VAL A 82 -4.20 -2.23 -10.97
CA VAL A 82 -3.23 -1.12 -10.98
C VAL A 82 -2.44 -1.12 -12.29
N GLY A 83 -2.55 -0.02 -13.03
CA GLY A 83 -1.98 0.13 -14.38
C GLY A 83 -2.93 -0.31 -15.50
N THR A 84 -4.08 -0.90 -15.17
CA THR A 84 -5.12 -1.26 -16.14
C THR A 84 -6.23 -0.21 -16.12
N ASP A 85 -6.88 -0.04 -14.98
CA ASP A 85 -7.99 0.89 -14.80
C ASP A 85 -7.89 1.74 -13.54
N ILE A 86 -6.94 1.43 -12.65
CA ILE A 86 -6.58 2.28 -11.50
C ILE A 86 -5.12 2.72 -11.66
N PHE A 87 -4.86 4.01 -11.53
CA PHE A 87 -3.52 4.59 -11.68
C PHE A 87 -3.13 5.39 -10.45
N PHE A 88 -1.89 5.20 -9.99
CA PHE A 88 -1.35 5.88 -8.81
C PHE A 88 -0.39 6.97 -9.25
N TYR A 89 -0.52 8.17 -8.68
CA TYR A 89 0.36 9.30 -8.98
C TYR A 89 0.84 9.97 -7.70
N SER A 90 2.14 9.98 -7.48
CA SER A 90 2.77 10.69 -6.37
C SER A 90 3.50 11.92 -6.92
N ILE A 91 2.98 13.12 -6.63
CA ILE A 91 3.51 14.37 -7.18
C ILE A 91 4.44 15.02 -6.15
N SER A 92 5.69 15.27 -6.53
CA SER A 92 6.63 15.98 -5.68
C SER A 92 6.22 17.44 -5.51
N ILE A 93 6.34 17.95 -4.29
CA ILE A 93 6.21 19.38 -3.95
C ILE A 93 7.58 20.08 -3.78
N ASP A 94 8.69 19.36 -4.01
CA ASP A 94 10.06 19.87 -3.89
C ASP A 94 10.85 19.67 -5.20
N PRO A 95 10.42 20.28 -6.32
CA PRO A 95 10.99 20.03 -7.64
C PRO A 95 12.46 20.47 -7.78
N GLU A 96 12.96 21.32 -6.87
CA GLU A 96 14.38 21.72 -6.84
C GLU A 96 15.30 20.56 -6.46
N HIS A 97 14.82 19.60 -5.66
CA HIS A 97 15.59 18.46 -5.16
C HIS A 97 15.13 17.13 -5.77
N ASP A 98 13.84 17.00 -6.05
CA ASP A 98 13.22 15.78 -6.57
C ASP A 98 13.26 15.77 -8.11
N THR A 99 14.45 15.53 -8.67
CA THR A 99 14.62 15.27 -10.11
C THR A 99 14.00 13.93 -10.51
N ALA A 100 13.84 13.69 -11.81
CA ALA A 100 13.32 12.41 -12.32
C ALA A 100 14.13 11.21 -11.79
N GLU A 101 15.46 11.33 -11.72
CA GLU A 101 16.36 10.29 -11.23
C GLU A 101 16.18 10.03 -9.73
N VAL A 102 16.03 11.09 -8.93
CA VAL A 102 15.79 10.99 -7.48
C VAL A 102 14.44 10.32 -7.23
N LEU A 103 13.40 10.72 -7.96
CA LEU A 103 12.07 10.12 -7.90
C LEU A 103 12.07 8.66 -8.34
N LYS A 104 12.88 8.30 -9.35
CA LYS A 104 13.03 6.91 -9.79
C LYS A 104 13.61 6.05 -8.69
N ALA A 105 14.72 6.48 -8.11
CA ALA A 105 15.35 5.76 -7.01
C ALA A 105 14.39 5.60 -5.82
N TYR A 106 13.65 6.67 -5.47
CA TYR A 106 12.63 6.62 -4.43
C TYR A 106 11.53 5.60 -4.77
N ALA A 107 10.91 5.70 -5.95
CA ALA A 107 9.84 4.80 -6.39
C ALA A 107 10.27 3.32 -6.39
N ASP A 108 11.50 3.05 -6.83
CA ASP A 108 12.08 1.71 -6.87
C ASP A 108 12.29 1.14 -5.45
N SER A 109 12.76 1.96 -4.50
CA SER A 109 12.92 1.55 -3.10
C SER A 109 11.61 1.10 -2.44
N PHE A 110 10.48 1.68 -2.87
CA PHE A 110 9.14 1.34 -2.39
C PHE A 110 8.40 0.28 -3.23
N GLY A 111 9.00 -0.19 -4.33
CA GLY A 111 8.40 -1.20 -5.19
C GLY A 111 7.13 -0.71 -5.91
N ALA A 112 7.11 0.56 -6.34
CA ALA A 112 5.98 1.16 -7.03
C ALA A 112 5.61 0.38 -8.31
N GLY A 113 6.57 0.17 -9.21
CA GLY A 113 6.40 -0.60 -10.44
C GLY A 113 5.36 -0.03 -11.42
N PRO A 114 4.87 -0.84 -12.38
CA PRO A 114 3.89 -0.38 -13.37
C PRO A 114 2.59 0.12 -12.74
N GLY A 115 1.97 1.12 -13.39
CA GLY A 115 0.72 1.72 -12.94
C GLY A 115 0.86 2.76 -11.81
N TRP A 116 2.08 3.02 -11.34
CA TRP A 116 2.36 4.07 -10.36
C TRP A 116 3.47 5.00 -10.86
N LEU A 117 3.10 6.26 -11.14
CA LEU A 117 4.05 7.30 -11.56
C LEU A 117 4.41 8.22 -10.40
N PHE A 118 5.68 8.64 -10.41
CA PHE A 118 6.22 9.67 -9.54
C PHE A 118 6.56 10.87 -10.41
N LEU A 119 6.05 12.04 -10.05
CA LEU A 119 5.96 13.18 -10.94
C LEU A 119 6.65 14.41 -10.32
N THR A 120 7.36 15.18 -11.15
CA THR A 120 7.92 16.49 -10.82
C THR A 120 7.61 17.48 -11.95
N GLY A 121 8.04 18.74 -11.84
CA GLY A 121 7.76 19.76 -12.84
C GLY A 121 8.06 21.16 -12.34
N ASN A 122 7.50 22.17 -13.01
CA ASN A 122 7.65 23.55 -12.56
C ASN A 122 6.93 23.76 -11.22
N GLU A 123 7.56 24.49 -10.31
CA GLU A 123 7.01 24.76 -8.97
C GLU A 123 5.62 25.44 -9.03
N ALA A 124 5.43 26.39 -9.96
CA ALA A 124 4.15 27.08 -10.14
C ALA A 124 3.03 26.13 -10.59
N ASP A 125 3.35 25.18 -11.48
CA ASP A 125 2.42 24.19 -12.01
C ASP A 125 2.02 23.19 -10.93
N ILE A 126 2.99 22.70 -10.15
CA ILE A 126 2.75 21.84 -8.98
C ILE A 126 1.86 22.55 -7.96
N LYS A 127 2.15 23.81 -7.62
CA LYS A 127 1.31 24.60 -6.70
C LYS A 127 -0.12 24.75 -7.21
N LEU A 128 -0.30 24.97 -8.51
CA LEU A 128 -1.61 25.06 -9.14
C LEU A 128 -2.37 23.74 -9.06
N ILE A 129 -1.72 22.62 -9.40
CA ILE A 129 -2.30 21.26 -9.30
C ILE A 129 -2.70 20.97 -7.85
N SER A 130 -1.81 21.18 -6.89
CA SER A 130 -2.06 20.96 -5.46
C SER A 130 -3.28 21.75 -4.98
N LYS A 131 -3.40 23.02 -5.39
CA LYS A 131 -4.58 23.84 -5.07
C LYS A 131 -5.86 23.30 -5.70
N LYS A 132 -5.82 22.85 -6.95
CA LYS A 132 -6.98 22.32 -7.70
C LYS A 132 -7.43 20.95 -7.18
N LEU A 133 -6.51 20.13 -6.69
CA LEU A 133 -6.84 18.88 -5.99
C LEU A 133 -7.31 19.12 -4.54
N GLY A 134 -7.24 20.37 -4.05
CA GLY A 134 -7.52 20.70 -2.65
C GLY A 134 -6.47 20.14 -1.68
N LEU A 135 -5.31 19.74 -2.18
CA LEU A 135 -4.19 19.16 -1.44
C LEU A 135 -3.15 20.21 -1.00
N SER A 136 -3.30 21.47 -1.40
CA SER A 136 -2.43 22.56 -0.95
C SER A 136 -2.49 22.73 0.57
N SER A 137 -1.34 22.70 1.22
CA SER A 137 -1.20 22.94 2.64
C SER A 137 -1.00 24.44 2.91
N ILE A 138 -1.34 24.90 4.13
CA ILE A 138 -1.08 26.27 4.57
C ILE A 138 0.38 26.32 5.00
N ASN A 139 1.20 27.05 4.25
CA ASN A 139 2.65 27.19 4.43
C ASN A 139 3.06 27.44 5.89
N ASP A 140 3.94 26.59 6.42
CA ASP A 140 5.07 27.07 7.21
C ASP A 140 6.36 26.49 6.60
N SER A 141 7.43 27.28 6.53
CA SER A 141 8.68 26.84 5.86
C SER A 141 9.37 25.67 6.56
N ALA A 142 8.97 25.41 7.81
CA ALA A 142 9.34 24.24 8.61
C ALA A 142 8.42 23.01 8.38
N ASP A 143 7.29 23.16 7.68
CA ASP A 143 6.22 22.18 7.48
C ASP A 143 5.73 22.24 6.03
N ARG A 144 6.60 21.84 5.09
CA ARG A 144 6.33 21.91 3.64
C ARG A 144 5.11 21.08 3.22
N ASP A 145 4.72 20.05 3.98
CA ASP A 145 3.55 19.21 3.74
C ASP A 145 2.26 19.70 4.41
N GLY A 146 2.34 20.64 5.38
CA GLY A 146 1.23 21.01 6.26
C GLY A 146 0.36 19.83 6.64
N HIS A 147 1.01 18.88 7.32
CA HIS A 147 0.48 17.92 8.27
C HIS A 147 -0.79 17.08 7.96
N LEU A 148 -1.23 16.95 6.71
CA LEU A 148 -2.33 16.03 6.36
C LEU A 148 -1.89 15.00 5.30
N PRO A 149 -1.70 13.71 5.67
CA PRO A 149 -1.36 12.65 4.72
C PRO A 149 -2.53 12.41 3.77
N SER A 150 -2.66 13.22 2.74
CA SER A 150 -3.90 13.38 1.99
C SER A 150 -3.84 12.58 0.71
N LEU A 151 -4.83 11.69 0.55
CA LEU A 151 -5.03 10.90 -0.64
C LEU A 151 -6.26 11.43 -1.37
N MET A 152 -6.07 11.88 -2.60
CA MET A 152 -7.18 12.23 -3.49
C MET A 152 -7.46 11.04 -4.41
N ILE A 153 -8.70 10.57 -4.42
CA ILE A 153 -9.15 9.48 -5.27
C ILE A 153 -10.23 10.05 -6.18
N GLY A 154 -10.16 9.79 -7.48
CA GLY A 154 -11.23 10.25 -8.35
C GLY A 154 -11.13 9.82 -9.79
N GLU A 155 -12.12 10.23 -10.55
CA GLU A 155 -12.26 9.99 -11.98
C GLU A 155 -12.89 11.23 -12.62
N ALA A 156 -12.19 11.84 -13.58
CA ALA A 156 -12.59 13.12 -14.16
C ALA A 156 -13.87 12.99 -15.00
N SER A 157 -14.02 11.89 -15.74
CA SER A 157 -15.13 11.59 -16.66
C SER A 157 -16.48 11.54 -15.92
N THR A 158 -16.51 10.94 -14.73
CA THR A 158 -17.71 10.82 -13.88
C THR A 158 -17.84 11.99 -12.90
N GLY A 159 -16.78 12.78 -12.71
CA GLY A 159 -16.73 13.86 -11.73
C GLY A 159 -16.73 13.36 -10.29
N GLN A 160 -16.37 12.10 -10.06
CA GLN A 160 -16.32 11.55 -8.72
C GLN A 160 -14.95 11.81 -8.09
N TRP A 161 -14.96 12.45 -6.93
CA TRP A 161 -13.74 12.77 -6.19
C TRP A 161 -13.97 12.60 -4.70
N MET A 162 -13.01 11.98 -4.00
CA MET A 162 -13.01 11.83 -2.55
C MET A 162 -11.62 12.04 -1.98
N ARG A 163 -11.56 12.60 -0.77
CA ARG A 163 -10.32 12.72 0.01
C ARG A 163 -10.33 11.72 1.16
N LEU A 164 -9.26 10.96 1.28
CA LEU A 164 -8.98 10.03 2.38
C LEU A 164 -7.60 10.32 2.98
N SER A 165 -7.25 9.62 4.05
CA SER A 165 -5.89 9.61 4.56
C SER A 165 -5.06 8.55 3.83
N ALA A 166 -3.86 8.92 3.35
CA ALA A 166 -2.93 8.02 2.69
C ALA A 166 -2.34 6.94 3.63
N VAL A 167 -2.51 7.12 4.96
CA VAL A 167 -2.04 6.18 5.98
C VAL A 167 -3.15 5.33 6.60
N ASP A 168 -4.38 5.41 6.08
CA ASP A 168 -5.52 4.58 6.53
C ASP A 168 -5.26 3.08 6.34
N ASP A 169 -6.13 2.25 6.93
CA ASP A 169 -6.07 0.80 6.76
C ASP A 169 -6.06 0.42 5.26
N PRO A 170 -5.09 -0.41 4.82
CA PRO A 170 -4.90 -0.65 3.40
C PRO A 170 -6.06 -1.44 2.77
N ARG A 171 -6.79 -2.27 3.55
CA ARG A 171 -7.98 -2.98 3.04
C ARG A 171 -9.16 -2.04 2.91
N PHE A 172 -9.32 -1.12 3.86
CA PHE A 172 -10.30 -0.06 3.74
C PHE A 172 -10.05 0.79 2.49
N LEU A 173 -8.81 1.27 2.30
CA LEU A 173 -8.44 2.05 1.10
C LEU A 173 -8.68 1.26 -0.18
N ALA A 174 -8.20 0.01 -0.28
CA ALA A 174 -8.40 -0.83 -1.46
C ALA A 174 -9.89 -1.06 -1.76
N THR A 175 -10.72 -1.27 -0.73
CA THR A 175 -12.17 -1.40 -0.87
C THR A 175 -12.79 -0.09 -1.37
N LYS A 176 -12.41 1.04 -0.79
CA LYS A 176 -12.93 2.35 -1.21
C LYS A 176 -12.55 2.67 -2.64
N ILE A 177 -11.29 2.50 -3.02
CA ILE A 177 -10.83 2.72 -4.40
C ILE A 177 -11.63 1.82 -5.38
N SER A 178 -11.78 0.54 -5.07
CA SER A 178 -12.49 -0.41 -5.95
C SER A 178 -13.99 -0.07 -6.10
N THR A 179 -14.67 0.17 -4.97
CA THR A 179 -16.13 0.38 -4.94
C THR A 179 -16.56 1.80 -5.32
N PHE A 180 -15.73 2.81 -5.03
CA PHE A 180 -16.03 4.20 -5.33
C PHE A 180 -15.92 4.46 -6.83
N LEU A 181 -14.84 3.97 -7.47
CA LEU A 181 -14.53 4.28 -8.87
C LEU A 181 -15.24 3.37 -9.89
N SER A 182 -15.65 2.15 -9.51
CA SER A 182 -16.22 1.19 -10.47
C SER A 182 -17.73 0.94 -10.30
N ASP A 183 -18.30 1.16 -9.11
CA ASP A 183 -19.51 0.41 -8.71
C ASP A 183 -20.75 1.23 -8.34
N TRP A 184 -20.82 2.56 -8.53
CA TRP A 184 -22.08 3.26 -8.19
C TRP A 184 -23.28 2.76 -9.01
N ASN A 185 -23.07 2.32 -10.26
CA ASN A 185 -24.14 1.81 -11.11
C ASN A 185 -24.29 0.27 -11.11
N ASN A 186 -23.34 -0.47 -10.54
CA ASN A 186 -23.32 -1.94 -10.59
C ASN A 186 -23.00 -2.63 -9.26
N SER A 187 -22.94 -1.89 -8.14
CA SER A 187 -22.96 -2.49 -6.80
C SER A 187 -24.37 -3.03 -6.49
N GLN A 188 -24.71 -4.16 -7.11
CA GLN A 188 -25.48 -5.18 -6.41
C GLN A 188 -24.63 -5.58 -5.21
N GLY A 189 -24.75 -4.81 -4.12
CA GLY A 189 -24.05 -5.10 -2.88
C GLY A 189 -24.31 -6.55 -2.55
N THR A 190 -23.28 -7.39 -2.54
CA THR A 190 -23.39 -8.71 -1.96
C THR A 190 -23.63 -8.46 -0.47
N GLY A 191 -24.90 -8.32 -0.10
CA GLY A 191 -25.36 -8.00 1.24
C GLY A 191 -25.04 -9.16 2.15
N LYS A 192 -23.76 -9.31 2.52
CA LYS A 192 -23.36 -10.22 3.58
C LYS A 192 -24.05 -9.69 4.82
N SER A 193 -24.94 -10.51 5.37
CA SER A 193 -25.60 -10.23 6.64
C SER A 193 -24.55 -9.86 7.69
N TYR A 194 -24.87 -8.91 8.56
CA TYR A 194 -24.03 -8.58 9.72
C TYR A 194 -23.69 -9.83 10.56
N SER A 195 -24.56 -10.83 10.58
CA SER A 195 -24.31 -12.13 11.24
C SER A 195 -23.15 -12.92 10.64
N ALA A 196 -22.71 -12.61 9.42
CA ALA A 196 -21.54 -13.19 8.76
C ALA A 196 -20.28 -12.33 8.94
N ALA A 197 -20.36 -11.21 9.66
CA ALA A 197 -19.19 -10.41 10.00
C ALA A 197 -18.25 -11.22 10.88
N ARG A 198 -16.96 -11.25 10.52
CA ARG A 198 -15.94 -11.90 11.34
C ARG A 198 -15.79 -11.12 12.65
N PRO A 199 -15.78 -11.79 13.82
CA PRO A 199 -15.42 -11.13 15.08
C PRO A 199 -14.05 -10.47 14.95
N ILE A 200 -13.88 -9.29 15.53
CA ILE A 200 -12.57 -8.65 15.57
C ILE A 200 -11.71 -9.41 16.59
N GLN A 201 -10.97 -10.41 16.12
CA GLN A 201 -10.05 -11.19 16.94
C GLN A 201 -8.69 -10.49 17.05
N GLY A 202 -8.02 -10.63 18.21
CA GLY A 202 -6.68 -10.09 18.43
C GLY A 202 -6.63 -8.56 18.49
N LEU A 203 -7.49 -7.95 19.31
CA LEU A 203 -7.43 -6.51 19.67
C LEU A 203 -6.72 -6.31 21.02
N ASP A 204 -5.55 -6.95 21.22
CA ASP A 204 -4.67 -6.51 22.29
C ASP A 204 -3.93 -5.22 21.89
N ALA A 205 -3.45 -4.47 22.87
CA ALA A 205 -2.82 -3.17 22.62
C ALA A 205 -1.60 -3.31 21.69
N GLY A 206 -0.82 -4.38 21.82
CA GLY A 206 0.38 -4.61 21.02
C GLY A 206 0.08 -4.95 19.56
N SER A 207 -0.90 -5.81 19.31
CA SER A 207 -1.36 -6.11 17.95
C SER A 207 -1.97 -4.87 17.26
N TYR A 208 -2.68 -4.03 18.02
CA TYR A 208 -3.23 -2.78 17.52
C TYR A 208 -2.13 -1.79 17.14
N LEU A 209 -1.13 -1.60 18.02
CA LEU A 209 0.03 -0.75 17.76
C LEU A 209 0.80 -1.25 16.54
N PHE A 210 1.11 -2.55 16.47
CA PHE A 210 1.82 -3.12 15.32
C PHE A 210 1.04 -2.90 14.01
N ARG A 211 -0.25 -3.22 14.01
CA ARG A 211 -1.11 -3.08 12.82
C ARG A 211 -1.19 -1.63 12.33
N THR A 212 -1.31 -0.67 13.25
CA THR A 212 -1.51 0.73 12.88
C THR A 212 -0.21 1.49 12.61
N ARG A 213 0.91 1.09 13.23
CA ARG A 213 2.17 1.84 13.21
C ARG A 213 3.30 1.16 12.45
N CYS A 214 3.37 -0.17 12.46
CA CYS A 214 4.53 -0.92 11.96
C CYS A 214 4.24 -1.70 10.67
N SER A 215 2.99 -2.17 10.51
CA SER A 215 2.61 -3.12 9.45
C SER A 215 2.82 -2.60 8.03
N ALA A 216 2.93 -1.29 7.83
CA ALA A 216 3.19 -0.70 6.51
C ALA A 216 4.52 -1.18 5.92
N CYS A 217 5.53 -1.34 6.78
CA CYS A 217 6.90 -1.66 6.38
C CYS A 217 7.36 -3.04 6.86
N HIS A 218 6.87 -3.48 8.01
CA HIS A 218 7.31 -4.70 8.68
C HIS A 218 6.26 -5.81 8.63
N THR A 219 6.76 -7.03 8.68
CA THR A 219 6.00 -8.27 8.82
C THR A 219 6.38 -8.96 10.14
N VAL A 220 5.64 -10.03 10.47
CA VAL A 220 6.02 -10.98 11.53
C VAL A 220 5.83 -12.39 10.98
N GLY A 221 6.93 -13.04 10.61
CA GLY A 221 6.97 -14.41 10.10
C GLY A 221 6.53 -14.56 8.65
N GLN A 222 6.60 -13.47 7.88
CA GLN A 222 6.25 -13.46 6.44
C GLN A 222 7.44 -13.05 5.56
N GLY A 223 8.63 -12.94 6.15
CA GLY A 223 9.84 -12.52 5.46
C GLY A 223 9.92 -11.01 5.22
N ASP A 224 11.08 -10.57 4.77
CA ASP A 224 11.42 -9.17 4.58
C ASP A 224 10.55 -8.47 3.53
N GLY A 225 10.39 -7.15 3.69
CA GLY A 225 9.65 -6.30 2.77
C GLY A 225 10.33 -4.96 2.52
N LEU A 226 9.67 -3.87 2.94
CA LEU A 226 10.29 -2.55 2.97
C LEU A 226 11.24 -2.43 4.16
N GLY A 227 10.89 -3.03 5.29
CA GLY A 227 11.78 -3.28 6.41
C GLY A 227 12.01 -4.77 6.64
N PRO A 228 12.84 -5.13 7.63
CA PRO A 228 13.06 -6.50 8.06
C PRO A 228 11.76 -7.15 8.58
N ASP A 229 11.66 -8.45 8.41
CA ASP A 229 10.75 -9.27 9.22
C ASP A 229 11.14 -9.18 10.69
N LEU A 230 10.14 -9.01 11.57
CA LEU A 230 10.37 -8.81 13.00
C LEU A 230 10.21 -10.08 13.83
N LEU A 231 9.93 -11.23 13.20
CA LEU A 231 9.91 -12.50 13.91
C LEU A 231 11.27 -12.77 14.58
N GLY A 232 11.26 -12.98 15.89
CA GLY A 232 12.48 -13.22 16.66
C GLY A 232 13.36 -11.99 16.94
N VAL A 233 12.95 -10.77 16.53
CA VAL A 233 13.80 -9.58 16.67
C VAL A 233 14.21 -9.30 18.13
N ALA A 234 13.30 -9.53 19.08
CA ALA A 234 13.55 -9.36 20.50
C ALA A 234 14.51 -10.42 21.11
N ARG A 235 14.83 -11.48 20.37
CA ARG A 235 15.87 -12.46 20.75
C ARG A 235 17.24 -12.06 20.24
N VAL A 236 17.31 -11.37 19.10
CA VAL A 236 18.55 -11.08 18.37
C VAL A 236 19.11 -9.71 18.76
N ARG A 237 18.25 -8.78 19.19
CA ARG A 237 18.65 -7.41 19.55
C ARG A 237 18.55 -7.18 21.04
N ASP A 238 19.50 -6.41 21.55
CA ASP A 238 19.44 -5.87 22.90
C ASP A 238 18.14 -5.06 23.06
N ARG A 239 17.46 -5.23 24.21
CA ARG A 239 16.15 -4.61 24.44
C ARG A 239 16.25 -3.09 24.45
N ALA A 240 17.30 -2.52 25.06
CA ALA A 240 17.47 -1.07 25.15
C ALA A 240 17.78 -0.49 23.77
N TRP A 241 18.60 -1.16 22.97
CA TRP A 241 18.83 -0.78 21.58
C TRP A 241 17.53 -0.82 20.76
N LEU A 242 16.73 -1.89 20.88
CA LEU A 242 15.46 -2.04 20.15
C LEU A 242 14.47 -0.94 20.54
N ALA A 243 14.33 -0.65 21.83
CA ALA A 243 13.45 0.41 22.32
C ALA A 243 13.90 1.79 21.80
N ARG A 244 15.20 2.07 21.80
CA ARG A 244 15.75 3.31 21.26
C ARG A 244 15.51 3.42 19.75
N PHE A 245 15.75 2.36 18.99
CA PHE A 245 15.57 2.38 17.53
C PHE A 245 14.10 2.57 17.13
N ILE A 246 13.15 2.04 17.91
CA ILE A 246 11.71 2.29 17.68
C ILE A 246 11.34 3.75 17.97
N LYS A 247 11.97 4.37 18.98
CA LYS A 247 11.61 5.70 19.48
C LYS A 247 12.30 6.84 18.72
N THR A 248 13.58 6.67 18.37
CA THR A 248 14.41 7.70 17.73
C THR A 248 15.31 7.13 16.62
N PRO A 249 14.76 6.44 15.60
CA PRO A 249 15.55 5.86 14.50
C PRO A 249 16.38 6.91 13.73
N GLU A 250 15.87 8.13 13.61
CA GLU A 250 16.53 9.27 12.94
C GLU A 250 17.79 9.74 13.67
N GLU A 251 17.77 9.73 15.01
CA GLU A 251 18.92 10.08 15.83
C GLU A 251 20.01 9.02 15.68
N MET A 252 19.61 7.73 15.73
CA MET A 252 20.54 6.62 15.57
C MET A 252 21.23 6.61 14.21
N LEU A 253 20.51 6.99 13.14
CA LEU A 253 21.12 7.20 11.82
C LEU A 253 22.05 8.42 11.78
N ALA A 254 21.66 9.53 12.43
CA ALA A 254 22.50 10.74 12.48
C ALA A 254 23.81 10.51 13.26
N GLU A 255 23.74 9.72 14.33
CA GLU A 255 24.88 9.27 15.13
C GLU A 255 25.73 8.20 14.45
N LYS A 256 25.26 7.66 13.30
CA LYS A 256 25.89 6.57 12.56
C LYS A 256 26.02 5.29 13.40
N ASP A 257 24.98 4.94 14.17
CA ASP A 257 24.90 3.65 14.84
C ASP A 257 25.16 2.52 13.81
N PRO A 258 26.11 1.61 14.06
CA PRO A 258 26.53 0.63 13.05
C PRO A 258 25.39 -0.26 12.54
N ILE A 259 24.48 -0.66 13.43
CA ILE A 259 23.36 -1.54 13.10
C ILE A 259 22.30 -0.75 12.32
N ALA A 260 21.98 0.47 12.76
CA ALA A 260 21.05 1.33 12.04
C ALA A 260 21.53 1.63 10.61
N MET A 261 22.82 1.91 10.44
CA MET A 261 23.42 2.16 9.12
C MET A 261 23.41 0.91 8.24
N GLU A 262 23.72 -0.26 8.79
CA GLU A 262 23.64 -1.53 8.07
C GLU A 262 22.20 -1.81 7.59
N LEU A 263 21.22 -1.63 8.47
CA LEU A 263 19.81 -1.79 8.13
C LEU A 263 19.38 -0.80 7.04
N PHE A 264 19.76 0.47 7.16
CA PHE A 264 19.45 1.50 6.17
C PHE A 264 19.97 1.12 4.77
N ILE A 265 21.22 0.64 4.69
CA ILE A 265 21.81 0.20 3.42
C ILE A 265 21.11 -1.07 2.90
N ARG A 266 20.90 -2.06 3.77
CA ARG A 266 20.25 -3.33 3.41
C ARG A 266 18.85 -3.13 2.85
N TYR A 267 18.09 -2.20 3.42
CA TYR A 267 16.72 -1.88 3.02
C TYR A 267 16.63 -0.66 2.09
N ARG A 268 17.53 -0.60 1.10
CA ARG A 268 17.48 0.33 -0.05
C ARG A 268 17.43 1.82 0.32
N GLY A 269 18.02 2.21 1.44
CA GLY A 269 18.00 3.58 1.91
C GLY A 269 16.62 4.07 2.35
N VAL A 270 15.67 3.16 2.64
CA VAL A 270 14.39 3.52 3.24
C VAL A 270 14.61 3.82 4.72
N ARG A 271 14.27 5.05 5.15
CA ARG A 271 14.35 5.46 6.56
C ARG A 271 13.15 4.93 7.33
N MET A 272 13.40 4.31 8.49
CA MET A 272 12.34 4.06 9.46
C MET A 272 11.90 5.41 10.05
N PRO A 273 10.61 5.79 9.91
CA PRO A 273 10.14 7.08 10.41
C PRO A 273 10.00 7.06 11.93
N ASN A 274 10.09 8.22 12.57
CA ASN A 274 9.74 8.36 13.97
C ASN A 274 8.20 8.28 14.12
N LEU A 275 7.72 7.22 14.74
CA LEU A 275 6.28 6.97 14.94
C LEU A 275 5.70 7.70 16.16
N ARG A 276 6.52 8.49 16.87
CA ARG A 276 6.19 9.30 18.05
C ARG A 276 5.55 8.46 19.17
N LEU A 277 6.05 7.24 19.35
CA LEU A 277 5.59 6.31 20.37
C LEU A 277 6.14 6.68 21.75
N GLY A 278 5.28 6.60 22.78
CA GLY A 278 5.70 6.72 24.17
C GLY A 278 6.34 5.43 24.69
N ASP A 279 7.04 5.49 25.82
CA ASP A 279 7.77 4.34 26.37
C ASP A 279 6.86 3.13 26.65
N GLY A 280 5.63 3.38 27.11
CA GLY A 280 4.64 2.32 27.32
C GLY A 280 4.20 1.62 26.02
N ASP A 281 4.06 2.37 24.92
CA ASP A 281 3.71 1.80 23.62
C ASP A 281 4.86 1.00 23.04
N VAL A 282 6.10 1.49 23.19
CA VAL A 282 7.32 0.78 22.77
C VAL A 282 7.45 -0.55 23.51
N GLU A 283 7.28 -0.55 24.83
CA GLU A 283 7.35 -1.76 25.64
C GLU A 283 6.25 -2.76 25.25
N THR A 284 5.01 -2.28 25.08
CA THR A 284 3.87 -3.08 24.63
C THR A 284 4.13 -3.72 23.26
N LEU A 285 4.74 -2.98 22.34
CA LEU A 285 5.10 -3.46 21.01
C LEU A 285 6.18 -4.55 21.08
N ILE A 286 7.23 -4.36 21.88
CA ILE A 286 8.30 -5.36 22.05
C ILE A 286 7.71 -6.64 22.65
N GLN A 287 6.87 -6.53 23.68
CA GLN A 287 6.19 -7.68 24.29
C GLN A 287 5.30 -8.43 23.29
N TYR A 288 4.62 -7.69 22.41
CA TYR A 288 3.84 -8.30 21.33
C TYR A 288 4.73 -9.11 20.37
N LEU A 289 5.86 -8.56 19.92
CA LEU A 289 6.80 -9.24 19.03
C LEU A 289 7.41 -10.51 19.68
N GLU A 290 7.70 -10.45 20.98
CA GLU A 290 8.12 -11.62 21.77
C GLU A 290 7.04 -12.69 21.80
N THR A 291 5.79 -12.30 22.05
CA THR A 291 4.64 -13.21 22.09
C THR A 291 4.40 -13.86 20.72
N GLN A 292 4.51 -13.09 19.63
CA GLN A 292 4.41 -13.65 18.27
C GLN A 292 5.53 -14.66 17.98
N THR A 293 6.75 -14.38 18.44
CA THR A 293 7.88 -15.31 18.31
C THR A 293 7.61 -16.63 19.02
N VAL A 294 7.17 -16.57 20.28
CA VAL A 294 6.84 -17.78 21.06
C VAL A 294 5.68 -18.55 20.43
N ALA A 295 4.64 -17.86 19.96
CA ALA A 295 3.50 -18.48 19.31
C ALA A 295 3.91 -19.19 18.00
N HIS A 296 4.78 -18.58 17.20
CA HIS A 296 5.29 -19.17 15.96
C HIS A 296 6.07 -20.46 16.23
N GLU A 297 7.03 -20.40 17.16
CA GLU A 297 7.84 -21.57 17.54
C GLU A 297 6.97 -22.70 18.11
N SER A 298 5.93 -22.37 18.88
CA SER A 298 5.00 -23.35 19.43
C SER A 298 4.20 -24.03 18.32
N GLY A 299 3.69 -23.26 17.34
CA GLY A 299 3.00 -23.80 16.18
C GLY A 299 3.90 -24.68 15.30
N GLU A 300 5.17 -24.32 15.12
CA GLU A 300 6.14 -25.15 14.40
C GLU A 300 6.39 -26.49 15.11
N ARG A 301 6.52 -26.49 16.44
CA ARG A 301 6.69 -27.71 17.24
C ARG A 301 5.47 -28.63 17.16
N GLU A 302 4.26 -28.08 17.23
CA GLU A 302 3.02 -28.85 17.07
C GLU A 302 2.91 -29.46 15.66
N ASN A 303 3.21 -28.67 14.63
CA ASN A 303 3.23 -29.14 13.24
C ASN A 303 4.28 -30.25 13.02
N ALA A 304 5.47 -30.10 13.59
CA ALA A 304 6.52 -31.11 13.52
C ALA A 304 6.12 -32.42 14.25
N ALA A 305 5.51 -32.31 15.43
CA ALA A 305 4.98 -33.45 16.17
C ALA A 305 3.87 -34.18 15.40
N ALA A 306 2.93 -33.42 14.81
CA ALA A 306 1.86 -33.97 13.99
C ALA A 306 2.37 -34.66 12.72
N SER A 307 3.38 -34.09 12.06
CA SER A 307 4.01 -34.68 10.87
C SER A 307 4.77 -35.97 11.20
N SER A 308 5.46 -36.01 12.35
CA SER A 308 6.16 -37.20 12.85
C SER A 308 5.18 -38.35 13.20
N MET A 309 4.05 -38.04 13.86
CA MET A 309 2.98 -39.02 14.13
C MET A 309 2.31 -39.56 12.86
N LYS A 310 2.24 -38.75 11.79
CA LYS A 310 1.69 -39.17 10.49
C LYS A 310 2.65 -40.09 9.72
N SER A 311 3.96 -39.92 9.89
CA SER A 311 5.00 -40.81 9.34
C SER A 311 5.00 -42.19 10.02
N LEU A 312 4.79 -42.22 11.34
CA LEU A 312 4.74 -43.47 12.13
C LEU A 312 3.50 -44.34 11.89
N LYS A 313 2.39 -43.78 11.35
CA LYS A 313 1.15 -44.52 11.06
C LYS A 313 1.11 -45.19 9.68
N ARG A 314 2.19 -45.16 8.90
CA ARG A 314 2.27 -45.85 7.60
C ARG A 314 2.65 -47.32 7.85
N PRO A 315 1.74 -48.30 7.70
CA PRO A 315 2.07 -49.70 7.98
C PRO A 315 3.18 -50.18 7.03
N PRO A 316 4.09 -51.07 7.50
CA PRO A 316 5.11 -51.63 6.63
C PRO A 316 4.45 -52.32 5.44
N ARG A 317 4.98 -52.06 4.24
CA ARG A 317 4.54 -52.73 3.01
C ARG A 317 4.83 -54.21 3.17
N VAL A 318 3.79 -55.01 3.41
CA VAL A 318 3.91 -56.47 3.39
C VAL A 318 4.26 -56.87 1.95
N GLU A 319 5.53 -57.20 1.72
CA GLU A 319 5.97 -57.83 0.49
C GLU A 319 5.31 -59.21 0.42
N ARG A 320 4.38 -59.38 -0.53
CA ARG A 320 3.84 -60.70 -0.83
C ARG A 320 4.94 -61.51 -1.52
N PRO A 321 5.20 -62.75 -1.09
CA PRO A 321 6.17 -63.60 -1.78
C PRO A 321 5.74 -63.82 -3.23
N ARG A 322 6.73 -63.73 -4.13
CA ARG A 322 6.60 -63.94 -5.58
C ARG A 322 6.20 -65.40 -5.84
N PRO A 323 5.19 -65.70 -6.66
CA PRO A 323 4.87 -67.08 -6.98
C PRO A 323 6.02 -67.72 -7.77
N GLU A 324 6.45 -68.89 -7.33
CA GLU A 324 7.41 -69.74 -8.03
C GLU A 324 6.87 -70.09 -9.42
N ARG A 325 7.68 -69.86 -10.45
CA ARG A 325 7.39 -70.26 -11.83
C ARG A 325 7.79 -71.73 -11.95
N GLY A 326 6.81 -72.60 -12.19
CA GLY A 326 7.05 -74.01 -12.49
C GLY A 326 7.93 -74.19 -13.72
N GLU A 327 8.92 -75.06 -13.57
CA GLU A 327 9.72 -75.70 -14.61
C GLU A 327 8.79 -76.46 -15.58
N ASN A 328 8.86 -76.12 -16.86
CA ASN A 328 8.49 -77.01 -17.95
C ASN A 328 9.80 -77.34 -18.67
N ASP A 329 10.34 -78.53 -18.41
CA ASP A 329 11.37 -79.13 -19.25
C ASP A 329 10.71 -80.15 -20.18
N GLU A 330 10.90 -79.92 -21.48
CA GLU A 330 10.71 -80.92 -22.54
C GLU A 330 11.82 -81.97 -22.43
N HIS A 331 11.45 -83.25 -22.27
CA HIS A 331 11.91 -84.42 -23.05
C HIS A 331 11.36 -85.71 -22.42
#